data_AF-A0A2H0EVN2-F1
#
_entry.id   AF-A0A2H0EVN2-F1
#
_cell.length_a   1.000
_cell.length_b   1.000
_cell.length_c   1.000
_cell.angle_alpha   90.00
_cell.angle_beta   90.00
_cell.angle_gamma   90.00
#
_symmetry.space_group_name_H-M   'P 1'
#
loop_
_entity.id
_entity.type
_entity.pdbx_description
1 polymer ?
#
loop_
_entity_poly.entity_id
_entity_poly.type
_entity_poly.pdbx_seq_one_letter_code
_entity_poly.pdbx_strand_id
1 'polypeptide(L)' 'VEKTADYVGPRFASEARRIHAEGGAERAVWGEATPAEARALAEDGVPVAPLPWLPKRDD' A
#
# COMPACT_ATOMS: atom_id res chain seq x y z
N VAL A 1 -19.77 8.69 -1.74
CA VAL A 1 -19.21 7.41 -2.19
C VAL A 1 -18.17 7.01 -1.17
N GLU A 2 -18.51 6.05 -0.33
CA GLU A 2 -17.64 5.52 0.72
C GLU A 2 -16.46 4.83 0.02
N LYS A 3 -15.26 5.42 0.11
CA LYS A 3 -14.03 4.80 -0.40
C LYS A 3 -13.62 3.70 0.57
N THR A 4 -14.26 2.54 0.48
CA THR A 4 -13.81 1.33 1.17
C THR A 4 -12.49 0.92 0.55
N ALA A 5 -11.39 1.09 1.29
CA ALA A 5 -10.09 0.61 0.87
C ALA A 5 -10.05 -0.92 1.01
N ASP A 6 -9.61 -1.62 -0.02
CA ASP A 6 -9.53 -3.08 -0.02
C ASP A 6 -8.28 -3.55 0.72
N TYR A 7 -8.45 -4.44 1.70
CA TYR A 7 -7.31 -5.08 2.37
C TYR A 7 -6.73 -6.19 1.48
N VAL A 8 -5.47 -6.03 1.08
CA VAL A 8 -4.76 -6.99 0.19
C VAL A 8 -3.65 -7.76 0.90
N GLY A 9 -3.46 -7.51 2.20
CA GLY A 9 -2.45 -8.16 3.04
C GLY A 9 -1.03 -8.01 2.45
N PRO A 10 -0.22 -9.09 2.38
CA PRO A 10 1.18 -9.04 1.96
C PRO A 10 1.37 -8.70 0.47
N ARG A 11 0.29 -8.64 -0.32
CA ARG A 11 0.34 -8.25 -1.74
C ARG A 11 0.28 -6.74 -1.96
N PHE A 12 0.30 -5.95 -0.90
CA PHE A 12 0.16 -4.50 -0.97
C PHE A 12 1.14 -3.85 -1.94
N ALA A 13 2.42 -4.21 -1.90
CA ALA A 13 3.42 -3.60 -2.78
C ALA A 13 3.13 -3.83 -4.27
N SER A 14 2.73 -5.05 -4.64
CA SER A 14 2.39 -5.37 -6.03
C SER A 14 1.11 -4.67 -6.48
N GLU A 15 0.06 -4.68 -5.67
CA GLU A 15 -1.22 -4.06 -6.02
C GLU A 15 -1.11 -2.53 -6.05
N ALA A 16 -0.35 -1.92 -5.14
CA ALA A 16 -0.12 -0.48 -5.13
C ALA A 16 0.59 -0.01 -6.41
N ARG A 17 1.63 -0.74 -6.86
CA ARG A 17 2.28 -0.48 -8.16
C ARG A 17 1.32 -0.66 -9.32
N ARG A 18 0.49 -1.70 -9.30
CA ARG A 18 -0.46 -2.00 -10.36
C ARG A 18 -1.50 -0.88 -10.52
N ILE A 19 -2.10 -0.45 -9.41
CA ILE A 19 -3.07 0.65 -9.39
C ILE A 19 -2.43 1.96 -9.86
N HIS A 20 -1.18 2.21 -9.48
CA HIS A 20 -0.44 3.38 -9.94
C HIS A 20 -0.19 3.34 -11.45
N ALA A 21 0.23 2.19 -12.00
CA ALA A 21 0.45 1.99 -13.43
C ALA A 21 -0.85 2.05 -14.25
N GLU A 22 -1.97 1.58 -13.69
CA GLU A 22 -3.30 1.61 -14.33
C GLU A 22 -3.94 3.01 -14.35
N GLY A 23 -3.29 4.04 -13.80
CA GLY A 23 -3.74 5.45 -13.90
C GLY A 23 -4.31 6.06 -12.61
N GLY A 24 -4.30 5.32 -11.49
CA GLY A 24 -4.52 5.84 -10.15
C GLY A 24 -5.97 6.15 -9.72
N ALA A 25 -6.20 5.99 -8.42
CA ALA A 25 -7.26 6.57 -7.58
C ALA A 25 -8.71 6.01 -7.63
N GLU A 26 -9.10 5.13 -8.56
CA GLU A 26 -10.45 4.51 -8.46
C GLU A 26 -10.56 3.50 -7.31
N ARG A 27 -9.44 2.85 -6.93
CA ARG A 27 -9.38 1.86 -5.85
C ARG A 27 -8.27 2.22 -4.86
N ALA A 28 -8.63 2.38 -3.59
CA ALA A 28 -7.67 2.43 -2.51
C ALA A 28 -7.41 1.00 -2.00
N VAL A 29 -6.15 0.64 -1.80
CA VAL A 29 -5.77 -0.63 -1.17
C VAL A 29 -4.96 -0.33 0.08
N TRP A 30 -5.04 -1.22 1.06
CA TRP A 30 -4.18 -1.21 2.24
C TRP A 30 -3.74 -2.63 2.56
N GLY A 31 -2.59 -2.77 3.21
CA GLY A 31 -2.07 -4.08 3.51
C GLY A 31 -0.71 -4.01 4.19
N GLU A 32 0.02 -5.10 4.09
CA GLU A 32 1.30 -5.29 4.72
C GLU A 32 2.41 -5.11 3.68
N ALA A 33 3.40 -4.32 4.05
CA ALA A 33 4.65 -4.20 3.32
C ALA A 33 5.79 -4.14 4.33
N THR A 34 6.90 -4.78 3.97
CA THR A 34 8.16 -4.61 4.69
C THR A 34 8.68 -3.17 4.52
N PRO A 35 9.56 -2.70 5.41
CA PRO A 35 10.19 -1.38 5.25
C PRO A 35 10.93 -1.21 3.92
N ALA A 36 11.52 -2.30 3.39
CA ALA A 36 12.20 -2.31 2.11
C ALA A 36 11.21 -2.12 0.94
N GLU A 37 10.08 -2.81 0.96
CA GLU A 37 9.03 -2.66 -0.05
C GLU A 37 8.39 -1.28 0.02
N ALA A 38 8.08 -0.77 1.22
CA ALA A 38 7.52 0.57 1.39
C ALA A 38 8.46 1.65 0.83
N ARG A 39 9.77 1.49 1.04
CA ARG A 39 10.77 2.37 0.46
C ARG A 39 10.82 2.26 -1.07
N ALA A 40 10.82 1.05 -1.61
CA ALA A 40 10.82 0.84 -3.06
C ALA A 40 9.58 1.47 -3.71
N LEU A 41 8.41 1.39 -3.07
CA LEU A 41 7.19 2.06 -3.54
C LEU A 41 7.34 3.58 -3.60
N ALA A 42 7.95 4.18 -2.59
CA ALA A 42 8.22 5.62 -2.58
C ALA A 42 9.24 6.01 -3.66
N GLU A 43 10.27 5.19 -3.89
CA GLU A 43 11.26 5.38 -4.95
C GLU A 43 10.65 5.25 -6.36
N ASP A 44 9.66 4.38 -6.52
CA ASP A 44 8.88 4.22 -7.76
C ASP A 44 7.84 5.33 -7.98
N GLY A 45 7.70 6.27 -7.04
CA GLY A 45 6.70 7.35 -7.10
C GLY A 45 5.28 6.91 -6.73
N VAL A 46 5.11 5.70 -6.18
CA VAL A 46 3.81 5.20 -5.71
C VAL A 46 3.46 5.88 -4.38
N PRO A 47 2.32 6.59 -4.29
CA PRO A 47 1.93 7.29 -3.07
C PRO A 47 1.50 6.29 -1.99
N VAL A 48 2.39 6.03 -1.03
CA VAL A 48 2.14 5.15 0.12
C VAL A 48 2.25 5.93 1.43
N ALA A 49 1.40 5.57 2.40
CA ALA A 49 1.43 6.15 3.74
C ALA A 49 1.39 5.03 4.79
N PRO A 50 2.22 5.11 5.86
CA PRO A 50 2.13 4.17 6.96
C PRO A 50 0.81 4.38 7.72
N LEU A 51 0.16 3.30 8.15
CA LEU A 51 -1.02 3.40 8.99
C LEU A 51 -0.62 3.78 10.43
N PRO A 52 -1.36 4.71 11.08
CA PRO A 52 -0.99 5.24 12.38
C PRO A 52 -1.09 4.24 13.55
N TRP A 53 -1.67 3.05 13.33
CA TRP A 53 -1.86 2.02 14.37
C TRP A 53 -1.27 0.65 13.98
N LEU A 54 -0.19 0.58 13.20
CA LEU A 54 0.47 -0.71 12.97
C LEU A 54 0.82 -1.37 14.32
N PRO A 55 0.31 -2.57 14.64
CA PRO A 55 0.89 -3.33 15.74
C PRO A 55 2.36 -3.53 15.37
N LYS A 56 3.23 -3.15 16.31
CA LYS A 56 4.66 -3.41 16.20
C LYS A 56 4.77 -4.92 16.00
N ARG A 57 5.40 -5.34 14.89
CA ARG A 57 5.76 -6.73 14.68
C ARG A 57 6.63 -7.16 15.86
N ASP A 58 6.02 -7.90 16.78
CA ASP A 58 6.67 -8.58 17.90
C ASP A 58 7.33 -9.84 17.33
N ASP A 59 8.48 -9.68 16.67
CA ASP A 59 9.35 -10.78 16.25
C ASP A 59 10.82 -10.46 16.56
#